data_AF-A0A1G4IM52-F1
#
_entry.id   AF-A0A1G4IM52-F1
#
_cell.length_a   1.000
_cell.length_b   1.000
_cell.length_c   1.000
_cell.angle_alpha   90.00
_cell.angle_beta   90.00
_cell.angle_gamma   90.00
#
_symmetry.space_group_name_H-M   'P 1'
#
loop_
_entity.id
_entity.type
_entity.pdbx_description
1 polymer ?
#
loop_
_entity_poly.entity_id
_entity_poly.type
_entity_poly.pdbx_seq_one_letter_code
_entity_poly.pdbx_strand_id
1 'polypeptide(L)'
;MEADVRYTFLDALDHLPSDLIRSLWVIQSLGLRSEPDRAFVDQEALKEAQHIERMLQQQQERLEFQMQEMQEMAAIQARYMAHEGAIEVKTKTAKTKNTKYAAQQQAGRLPQIPEPLKIKINLKPSHPQETVYCTCRDVSYGAMVACDNKKCPTEWFHYGCVGLTHAPKGKWYCSERCNRQANKKRFMNL
;
A
#
# COMPACT_ATOMS: atom_id res chain seq x y z
N MET A 1 2.56 -67.77 -29.63
CA MET A 1 3.07 -66.46 -29.21
C MET A 1 2.40 -66.14 -27.89
N GLU A 2 3.07 -66.43 -26.78
CA GLU A 2 2.58 -66.06 -25.46
C GLU A 2 2.70 -64.54 -25.32
N ALA A 3 1.56 -63.86 -25.15
CA ALA A 3 1.56 -62.47 -24.77
C ALA A 3 2.13 -62.38 -23.35
N ASP A 4 3.34 -61.84 -23.22
CA ASP A 4 4.01 -61.62 -21.96
C ASP A 4 3.15 -60.71 -21.07
N VAL A 5 2.73 -61.24 -19.93
CA VAL A 5 1.77 -60.64 -18.98
C VAL A 5 2.21 -59.25 -18.51
N ARG A 6 3.51 -58.95 -18.64
CA ARG A 6 4.09 -57.63 -18.35
C ARG A 6 3.60 -56.56 -19.32
N TYR A 7 3.40 -56.90 -20.59
CA TYR A 7 2.90 -55.95 -21.60
C TYR A 7 1.39 -55.67 -21.44
N THR A 8 0.61 -56.67 -21.03
CA THR A 8 -0.83 -56.47 -20.73
C THR A 8 -1.05 -55.60 -19.48
N PHE A 9 -0.11 -55.64 -18.53
CA PHE A 9 -0.18 -54.79 -17.33
C PHE A 9 0.16 -53.33 -17.64
N LEU A 10 1.16 -53.09 -18.50
CA LEU A 10 1.52 -51.72 -18.90
C LEU A 10 0.42 -51.03 -19.73
N ASP A 11 -0.24 -51.77 -20.61
CA ASP A 11 -1.36 -51.24 -21.43
C ASP A 11 -2.57 -50.84 -20.56
N ALA A 12 -2.83 -51.60 -19.49
CA ALA A 12 -3.89 -51.27 -18.53
C ALA A 12 -3.57 -50.02 -17.70
N LEU A 13 -2.29 -49.69 -17.47
CA LEU A 13 -1.87 -48.55 -16.66
C LEU A 13 -1.93 -47.21 -17.42
N ASP A 14 -1.74 -47.22 -18.73
CA ASP A 14 -1.76 -46.01 -19.58
C ASP A 14 -3.17 -45.40 -19.74
N HIS A 15 -4.21 -46.12 -19.33
CA HIS A 15 -5.60 -45.64 -19.38
C HIS A 15 -6.13 -45.18 -18.02
N LEU A 16 -5.32 -45.24 -16.95
CA LEU A 16 -5.76 -44.69 -15.67
C LEU A 16 -5.74 -43.15 -15.72
N PRO A 17 -6.80 -42.49 -15.20
CA PRO A 17 -6.77 -41.07 -14.91
C PRO A 17 -5.49 -40.70 -14.16
N SER A 18 -4.89 -39.57 -14.51
CA SER A 18 -3.58 -39.16 -13.96
C SER A 18 -3.52 -39.14 -12.43
N ASP A 19 -4.67 -38.97 -11.78
CA ASP A 19 -4.80 -38.95 -10.32
C ASP A 19 -4.67 -40.34 -9.69
N LEU A 20 -5.12 -41.40 -10.38
CA LEU A 20 -4.90 -42.78 -9.93
C LEU A 20 -3.46 -43.23 -10.17
N ILE A 21 -2.83 -42.78 -11.27
CA ILE A 21 -1.41 -43.05 -11.53
C ILE A 21 -0.56 -42.40 -10.45
N ARG A 22 -0.81 -41.12 -10.11
CA ARG A 22 -0.13 -40.44 -8.99
C ARG A 22 -0.39 -41.14 -7.67
N SER A 23 -1.62 -41.56 -7.40
CA SER A 23 -1.95 -42.27 -6.16
C SER A 23 -1.22 -43.61 -6.04
N LEU A 24 -1.17 -44.39 -7.12
CA LEU A 24 -0.41 -45.65 -7.19
C LEU A 24 1.09 -45.41 -7.00
N TRP A 25 1.63 -44.35 -7.60
CA TRP A 25 3.03 -43.97 -7.45
C TRP A 25 3.35 -43.53 -6.02
N VAL A 26 2.46 -42.76 -5.40
CA VAL A 26 2.56 -42.36 -3.99
C VAL A 26 2.49 -43.59 -3.09
N ILE A 27 1.56 -44.52 -3.34
CA ILE A 27 1.43 -45.76 -2.55
C ILE A 27 2.69 -46.64 -2.71
N GLN A 28 3.25 -46.77 -3.91
CA GLN A 28 4.54 -47.46 -4.13
C GLN A 28 5.72 -46.76 -3.46
N SER A 29 5.72 -45.43 -3.47
CA SER A 29 6.73 -44.62 -2.77
C SER A 29 6.63 -44.76 -1.26
N LEU A 30 5.43 -45.05 -0.74
CA LEU A 30 5.12 -45.20 0.67
C LEU A 30 5.28 -46.64 1.22
N GLY A 31 5.59 -47.65 0.39
CA GLY A 31 5.94 -48.99 0.88
C GLY A 31 6.46 -49.91 -0.24
N LEU A 32 7.67 -50.47 -0.20
CA LEU A 32 8.09 -51.49 0.75
C LEU A 32 9.61 -51.44 0.97
N ARG A 33 10.06 -50.59 1.88
CA ARG A 33 11.41 -50.69 2.45
C ARG A 33 11.29 -50.61 3.95
N SER A 34 11.22 -51.79 4.59
CA SER A 34 11.51 -51.93 6.02
C SER A 34 13.01 -51.77 6.19
N GLU A 35 13.51 -50.56 6.01
CA GLU A 35 14.91 -50.23 6.24
C GLU A 35 15.05 -49.74 7.70
N PRO A 36 16.11 -50.17 8.41
CA PRO A 36 16.29 -49.88 9.83
C PRO A 36 16.59 -48.40 10.14
N ASP A 37 16.65 -47.52 9.13
CA ASP A 37 17.09 -46.13 9.24
C ASP A 37 15.95 -45.11 9.02
N ARG A 38 14.76 -45.38 9.59
CA ARG A 38 13.62 -44.43 9.58
C ARG A 38 13.94 -43.08 10.24
N ALA A 39 14.89 -43.05 11.17
CA ALA A 39 15.19 -41.86 11.96
C ALA A 39 15.66 -40.66 11.10
N PHE A 40 16.38 -40.90 10.00
CA PHE A 40 16.86 -39.82 9.11
C PHE A 40 15.74 -39.23 8.24
N VAL A 41 14.85 -40.08 7.72
CA VAL A 41 13.66 -39.66 6.94
C VAL A 41 12.67 -38.90 7.81
N ASP A 42 12.50 -39.34 9.06
CA ASP A 42 11.66 -38.65 10.05
C ASP A 42 12.21 -37.26 10.42
N GLN A 43 13.54 -37.09 10.47
CA GLN A 43 14.16 -35.81 10.78
C GLN A 43 14.00 -34.80 9.64
N GLU A 44 14.15 -35.22 8.38
CA GLU A 44 13.96 -34.32 7.24
C GLU A 44 12.49 -33.94 7.07
N ALA A 45 11.57 -34.89 7.20
CA ALA A 45 10.13 -34.61 7.22
C ALA A 45 9.75 -33.62 8.35
N LEU A 46 10.39 -33.71 9.51
CA LEU A 46 10.18 -32.76 10.61
C LEU A 46 10.67 -31.35 10.26
N LYS A 47 11.83 -31.22 9.60
CA LYS A 47 12.33 -29.90 9.15
C LYS A 47 11.41 -29.28 8.11
N GLU A 48 10.92 -30.07 7.16
CA GLU A 48 9.95 -29.62 6.18
C GLU A 48 8.64 -29.19 6.84
N ALA A 49 8.11 -29.97 7.79
CA ALA A 49 6.94 -29.61 8.57
C ALA A 49 7.14 -28.28 9.34
N GLN A 50 8.28 -28.11 10.00
CA GLN A 50 8.64 -26.87 10.70
C GLN A 50 8.81 -25.68 9.74
N HIS A 51 9.30 -25.92 8.52
CA HIS A 51 9.38 -24.88 7.50
C HIS A 51 7.99 -24.44 7.04
N ILE A 52 7.11 -25.39 6.75
CA ILE A 52 5.72 -25.12 6.37
C ILE A 52 5.00 -24.38 7.50
N GLU A 53 5.19 -24.78 8.75
CA GLU A 53 4.60 -24.11 9.91
C GLU A 53 5.05 -22.64 10.01
N ARG A 54 6.35 -22.36 9.83
CA ARG A 54 6.87 -20.98 9.78
C ARG A 54 6.26 -20.17 8.63
N MET A 55 6.11 -20.78 7.46
CA MET A 55 5.47 -20.12 6.33
C MET A 55 4.01 -19.80 6.64
N LEU A 56 3.26 -20.72 7.24
CA LEU A 56 1.87 -20.50 7.65
C LEU A 56 1.76 -19.40 8.71
N GLN A 57 2.64 -19.37 9.69
CA GLN A 57 2.70 -18.30 10.70
C GLN A 57 2.92 -16.94 10.05
N GLN A 58 3.87 -16.82 9.12
CA GLN A 58 4.10 -15.56 8.40
C GLN A 58 2.89 -15.13 7.56
N GLN A 59 2.18 -16.08 6.96
CA GLN A 59 0.96 -15.80 6.20
C GLN A 59 -0.16 -15.31 7.13
N GLN A 60 -0.30 -15.95 8.29
CA GLN A 60 -1.28 -15.59 9.31
C GLN A 60 -1.00 -14.19 9.87
N GLU A 61 0.24 -13.90 10.27
CA GLU A 61 0.62 -12.57 10.77
C GLU A 61 0.34 -11.47 9.75
N ARG A 62 0.60 -11.75 8.46
CA ARG A 62 0.28 -10.80 7.39
C ARG A 62 -1.23 -10.58 7.24
N LEU A 63 -2.02 -11.65 7.29
CA LEU A 63 -3.48 -11.55 7.20
C LEU A 63 -4.06 -10.83 8.41
N GLU A 64 -3.54 -11.08 9.62
CA GLU A 64 -3.94 -10.39 10.84
C GLU A 64 -3.65 -8.89 10.74
N PHE A 65 -2.47 -8.51 10.22
CA PHE A 65 -2.13 -7.12 9.96
C PHE A 65 -3.11 -6.47 8.96
N GLN A 66 -3.40 -7.15 7.84
CA GLN A 66 -4.34 -6.64 6.83
C GLN A 66 -5.77 -6.52 7.39
N MET A 67 -6.20 -7.47 8.22
CA MET A 67 -7.50 -7.42 8.88
C MET A 67 -7.58 -6.22 9.83
N GLN A 68 -6.53 -5.99 10.63
CA GLN A 68 -6.49 -4.85 11.54
C GLN A 68 -6.58 -3.53 10.77
N GLU A 69 -5.80 -3.38 9.70
CA GLU A 69 -5.85 -2.20 8.83
C GLU A 69 -7.25 -1.99 8.24
N MET A 70 -7.88 -3.06 7.75
CA MET A 70 -9.25 -3.02 7.23
C MET A 70 -10.26 -2.58 8.30
N GLN A 71 -10.13 -3.06 9.54
CA GLN A 71 -10.98 -2.66 10.66
C GLN A 71 -10.80 -1.19 11.02
N GLU A 72 -9.56 -0.68 11.04
CA GLU A 72 -9.27 0.73 11.29
C GLU A 72 -9.88 1.62 10.20
N MET A 73 -9.73 1.24 8.93
CA MET A 73 -10.34 1.94 7.80
C MET A 73 -11.87 1.93 7.86
N ALA A 74 -12.47 0.79 8.21
CA ALA A 74 -13.91 0.70 8.41
C ALA A 74 -14.38 1.61 9.56
N ALA A 75 -13.62 1.72 10.65
CA ALA A 75 -13.94 2.61 11.76
C ALA A 75 -13.86 4.09 11.34
N ILE A 76 -12.89 4.47 10.51
CA ILE A 76 -12.81 5.82 9.92
C ILE A 76 -14.04 6.09 9.04
N GLN A 77 -14.36 5.16 8.15
CA GLN A 77 -15.51 5.28 7.24
C GLN A 77 -16.83 5.40 8.00
N ALA A 78 -17.04 4.61 9.06
CA ALA A 78 -18.24 4.68 9.90
C ALA A 78 -18.40 6.07 10.56
N ARG A 79 -17.30 6.65 11.07
CA ARG A 79 -17.32 8.01 11.63
C ARG A 79 -17.67 9.06 10.57
N TYR A 80 -17.14 8.93 9.35
CA TYR A 80 -17.45 9.83 8.25
C TYR A 80 -18.93 9.74 7.85
N MET A 81 -19.45 8.52 7.65
CA MET A 81 -20.87 8.30 7.33
C MET A 81 -21.81 8.84 8.42
N ALA A 82 -21.45 8.70 9.70
CA ALA A 82 -22.22 9.29 10.80
C ALA A 82 -22.22 10.83 10.75
N HIS A 83 -21.11 11.44 10.36
CA HIS A 83 -21.01 12.89 10.18
C HIS A 83 -21.84 13.37 8.98
N GLU A 84 -21.80 12.67 7.84
CA GLU A 84 -22.64 12.97 6.67
C GLU A 84 -24.14 12.85 6.99
N GLY A 85 -24.55 11.77 7.68
CA GLY A 85 -25.94 11.60 8.12
C GLY A 85 -26.41 12.70 9.07
N ALA A 86 -25.54 13.17 9.98
CA ALA A 86 -25.84 14.29 10.86
C ALA A 86 -25.97 15.64 10.13
N ILE A 87 -25.24 15.82 9.02
CA ILE A 87 -25.38 17.00 8.14
C ILE A 87 -26.71 16.96 7.39
N GLU A 88 -27.11 15.81 6.83
CA GLU A 88 -28.39 15.67 6.13
C GLU A 88 -29.61 15.93 7.04
N VAL A 89 -29.58 15.48 8.30
CA VAL A 89 -30.68 15.69 9.25
C VAL A 89 -30.87 17.18 9.60
N LYS A 90 -29.77 17.96 9.65
CA LYS A 90 -29.82 19.42 9.89
C LYS A 90 -30.40 20.21 8.71
N THR A 91 -30.21 19.73 7.47
CA THR A 91 -30.74 20.43 6.28
C THR A 91 -32.24 20.23 6.07
N LYS A 92 -32.80 19.10 6.53
CA LYS A 92 -34.24 18.78 6.40
C LYS A 92 -35.13 19.44 7.47
N THR A 93 -34.56 19.84 8.61
CA THR A 93 -35.28 20.50 9.72
C THR A 93 -35.38 22.03 9.57
N ALA A 94 -34.75 22.62 8.55
CA ALA A 94 -34.75 24.07 8.29
C ALA A 94 -35.91 24.58 7.39
N LYS A 95 -36.97 23.79 7.19
CA LYS A 95 -38.16 24.20 6.41
C LYS A 95 -39.44 24.18 7.25
N THR A 96 -39.61 25.10 8.20
CA THR A 96 -40.94 25.69 8.46
C THR A 96 -40.85 27.06 9.15
N LYS A 97 -41.59 28.01 8.56
CA LYS A 97 -42.10 29.29 9.11
C LYS A 97 -41.17 30.51 9.03
N ASN A 98 -41.26 31.12 7.85
CA ASN A 98 -41.04 32.55 7.63
C ASN A 98 -42.24 33.33 8.20
N THR A 99 -42.05 34.06 9.29
CA THR A 99 -42.90 35.22 9.63
C THR A 99 -42.00 36.35 10.12
N LYS A 100 -42.12 37.45 9.39
CA LYS A 100 -41.43 38.73 9.52
C LYS A 100 -41.79 39.38 10.86
N TYR A 101 -40.87 40.14 11.46
CA TYR A 101 -41.03 41.41 12.21
C TYR A 101 -39.97 41.58 13.32
N ALA A 102 -39.29 42.72 13.24
CA ALA A 102 -38.71 43.58 14.28
C ALA A 102 -37.75 43.04 15.37
N ALA A 103 -36.63 43.74 15.43
CA ALA A 103 -35.57 43.82 16.44
C ALA A 103 -35.98 43.64 17.92
N GLN A 104 -35.16 42.90 18.68
CA GLN A 104 -34.71 43.34 20.01
C GLN A 104 -33.45 42.61 20.48
N GLN A 105 -32.61 43.35 21.20
CA GLN A 105 -31.28 43.03 21.69
C GLN A 105 -31.30 41.91 22.74
N GLN A 106 -30.37 40.95 22.66
CA GLN A 106 -29.82 40.26 23.83
C GLN A 106 -28.52 39.52 23.48
N ALA A 107 -27.49 39.78 24.29
CA ALA A 107 -26.19 39.13 24.22
C ALA A 107 -26.31 37.64 24.54
N GLY A 108 -25.80 36.78 23.65
CA GLY A 108 -25.85 35.33 23.84
C GLY A 108 -25.02 34.57 22.82
N ARG A 109 -23.78 34.25 23.22
CA ARG A 109 -22.92 33.13 22.77
C ARG A 109 -22.80 32.88 21.25
N LEU A 110 -21.65 33.26 20.69
CA LEU A 110 -21.16 32.76 19.39
C LEU A 110 -21.24 31.22 19.35
N PRO A 111 -21.64 30.61 18.22
CA PRO A 111 -21.56 29.16 18.05
C PRO A 111 -20.10 28.75 18.20
N GLN A 112 -19.83 27.94 19.22
CA GLN A 112 -18.51 27.39 19.48
C GLN A 112 -18.10 26.57 18.25
N ILE A 113 -17.04 27.01 17.57
CA ILE A 113 -16.32 26.18 16.59
C ILE A 113 -15.90 24.93 17.39
N PRO A 114 -16.30 23.70 16.98
CA PRO A 114 -15.88 22.50 17.68
C PRO A 114 -14.35 22.51 17.79
N GLU A 115 -13.85 22.27 19.02
CA GLU A 115 -12.43 22.21 19.32
C GLU A 115 -11.73 21.33 18.26
N PRO A 116 -10.59 21.77 17.69
CA PRO A 116 -9.91 21.00 16.66
C PRO A 116 -9.72 19.57 17.13
N LEU A 117 -10.19 18.62 16.32
CA LEU A 117 -10.03 17.19 16.57
C LEU A 117 -8.56 16.94 16.87
N LYS A 118 -8.24 16.52 18.11
CA LYS A 118 -6.90 16.06 18.49
C LYS A 118 -6.68 14.71 17.83
N ILE A 119 -6.40 14.75 16.53
CA ILE A 119 -6.03 13.58 15.73
C ILE A 119 -4.65 13.15 16.23
N LYS A 120 -4.60 12.10 17.06
CA LYS A 120 -3.36 11.37 17.31
C LYS A 120 -3.11 10.50 16.09
N ILE A 121 -2.44 11.08 15.08
CA ILE A 121 -1.88 10.34 13.95
C ILE A 121 -0.76 9.48 14.52
N ASN A 122 -1.05 8.22 14.86
CA ASN A 122 -0.03 7.19 14.99
C ASN A 122 0.38 6.76 13.59
N LEU A 123 1.09 7.66 12.89
CA LEU A 123 1.81 7.29 11.69
C LEU A 123 2.95 6.38 12.18
N LYS A 124 2.74 5.06 12.15
CA LYS A 124 3.89 4.14 12.15
C LYS A 124 4.81 4.68 11.05
N PRO A 125 6.07 5.07 11.35
CA PRO A 125 6.95 5.56 10.32
C PRO A 125 7.14 4.44 9.31
N SER A 126 6.44 4.54 8.17
CA SER A 126 6.79 3.78 6.99
C SER A 126 8.14 4.33 6.55
N HIS A 127 9.19 3.70 7.06
CA HIS A 127 10.58 3.91 6.69
C HIS A 127 11.22 5.23 7.18
N PRO A 128 12.22 5.18 8.08
CA PRO A 128 13.04 6.34 8.50
C PRO A 128 13.94 6.97 7.41
N GLN A 129 13.64 6.85 6.12
CA GLN A 129 14.58 7.19 5.03
C GLN A 129 13.92 7.79 3.78
N GLU A 130 12.69 8.31 3.82
CA GLU A 130 12.16 9.04 2.67
C GLU A 130 12.73 10.46 2.62
N THR A 131 13.53 10.74 1.58
CA THR A 131 14.17 12.06 1.42
C THR A 131 13.11 13.07 0.99
N VAL A 132 13.05 14.19 1.71
CA VAL A 132 12.15 15.30 1.39
C VAL A 132 12.78 16.22 0.34
N TYR A 133 11.96 16.65 -0.62
CA TYR A 133 12.33 17.53 -1.70
C TYR A 133 11.41 18.75 -1.75
N CYS A 134 11.66 19.63 -2.73
CA CYS A 134 10.85 20.81 -3.00
C CYS A 134 10.81 21.81 -1.83
N THR A 135 10.26 22.99 -2.08
CA THR A 135 10.03 23.99 -1.03
C THR A 135 8.89 23.61 -0.09
N CYS A 136 8.03 22.67 -0.48
CA CYS A 136 6.97 22.11 0.38
C CYS A 136 7.50 21.12 1.43
N ARG A 137 8.77 20.67 1.32
CA ARG A 137 9.41 19.70 2.22
C ARG A 137 8.64 18.38 2.31
N ASP A 138 8.14 17.94 1.18
CA ASP A 138 7.39 16.70 1.06
C ASP A 138 8.20 15.69 0.24
N VAL A 139 7.80 14.43 0.30
CA VAL A 139 8.47 13.35 -0.42
C VAL A 139 8.31 13.51 -1.94
N SER A 140 9.10 12.79 -2.72
CA SER A 140 8.95 12.79 -4.18
C SER A 140 7.62 12.12 -4.56
N TYR A 141 6.74 12.85 -5.25
CA TYR A 141 5.49 12.31 -5.77
C TYR A 141 5.11 12.97 -7.10
N GLY A 142 4.40 12.23 -7.95
CA GLY A 142 3.91 12.74 -9.23
C GLY A 142 5.00 13.30 -10.15
N ALA A 143 4.66 14.34 -10.92
CA ALA A 143 5.59 14.98 -11.85
C ALA A 143 6.53 15.96 -11.13
N MET A 144 7.84 15.80 -11.34
CA MET A 144 8.88 16.62 -10.74
C MET A 144 9.84 17.18 -11.79
N VAL A 145 10.41 18.35 -11.51
CA VAL A 145 11.40 19.04 -12.34
C VAL A 145 12.67 19.30 -11.54
N ALA A 146 13.83 19.10 -12.17
CA ALA A 146 15.12 19.45 -11.61
C ALA A 146 15.51 20.88 -12.00
N CYS A 147 16.07 21.64 -11.07
CA CYS A 147 16.67 22.94 -11.35
C CYS A 147 18.03 22.76 -12.04
N ASP A 148 18.22 23.36 -13.22
CA ASP A 148 19.47 23.24 -13.98
C ASP A 148 20.68 23.94 -13.34
N ASN A 149 20.46 24.70 -12.26
CA ASN A 149 21.55 25.24 -11.47
C ASN A 149 22.12 24.14 -10.57
N LYS A 150 23.29 23.59 -10.93
CA LYS A 150 24.04 22.59 -10.13
C LYS A 150 24.41 23.03 -8.70
N LYS A 151 24.21 24.31 -8.37
CA LYS A 151 24.41 24.86 -7.01
C LYS A 151 23.08 25.08 -6.27
N CYS A 152 21.97 24.56 -6.80
CA CYS A 152 20.68 24.64 -6.15
C CYS A 152 20.67 23.71 -4.93
N PRO A 153 20.29 24.17 -3.72
CA PRO A 153 20.29 23.33 -2.53
C PRO A 153 19.15 22.30 -2.51
N THR A 154 18.05 22.57 -3.23
CA THR A 154 16.84 21.72 -3.22
C THR A 154 16.81 20.77 -4.41
N GLU A 155 17.35 21.20 -5.55
CA GLU A 155 17.44 20.49 -6.84
C GLU A 155 16.11 20.06 -7.47
N TRP A 156 15.17 19.48 -6.72
CA TRP A 156 13.93 18.87 -7.22
C TRP A 156 12.67 19.56 -6.71
N PHE A 157 11.69 19.74 -7.60
CA PHE A 157 10.46 20.46 -7.31
C PHE A 157 9.25 19.77 -7.96
N HIS A 158 8.13 19.70 -7.24
CA HIS A 158 6.86 19.22 -7.82
C HIS A 158 6.28 20.24 -8.78
N TYR A 159 5.68 19.77 -9.86
CA TYR A 159 5.07 20.62 -10.89
C TYR A 159 4.05 21.61 -10.31
N GLY A 160 3.14 21.12 -9.45
CA GLY A 160 2.14 21.97 -8.78
C GLY A 160 2.75 23.03 -7.87
N CYS A 161 3.88 22.74 -7.21
CA CYS A 161 4.55 23.69 -6.32
C CYS A 161 5.23 24.84 -7.07
N VAL A 162 5.63 24.62 -8.32
CA VAL A 162 6.30 25.63 -9.17
C VAL A 162 5.44 26.11 -10.35
N GLY A 163 4.16 25.76 -10.37
CA GLY A 163 3.20 26.19 -11.39
C GLY A 163 3.45 25.60 -12.78
N LEU A 164 4.12 24.46 -12.89
CA LEU A 164 4.28 23.73 -14.15
C LEU A 164 3.13 22.74 -14.33
N THR A 165 2.67 22.60 -15.57
CA THR A 165 1.69 21.56 -15.97
C THR A 165 2.30 20.52 -16.89
N HIS A 166 3.36 20.88 -17.62
CA HIS A 166 4.11 20.02 -18.52
C HIS A 166 5.60 20.25 -18.36
N ALA A 167 6.40 19.30 -18.85
CA ALA A 167 7.85 19.42 -18.84
C ALA A 167 8.31 20.69 -19.57
N PRO A 168 9.13 21.55 -18.94
CA PRO A 168 9.62 22.75 -19.57
C PRO A 168 10.53 22.40 -20.76
N LYS A 169 10.41 23.15 -21.86
CA LYS A 169 11.28 22.99 -23.02
C LYS A 169 12.59 23.72 -22.78
N GLY A 170 13.69 22.98 -22.66
CA GLY A 170 15.02 23.55 -22.43
C GLY A 170 15.34 23.75 -20.94
N LYS A 171 16.23 24.70 -20.64
CA LYS A 171 16.71 24.91 -19.28
C LYS A 171 15.67 25.56 -18.38
N TRP A 172 15.48 25.02 -17.19
CA TRP A 172 14.56 25.52 -16.18
C TRP A 172 15.26 25.76 -14.84
N TYR A 173 14.87 26.84 -14.17
CA TYR A 173 15.44 27.25 -12.88
C TYR A 173 14.33 27.55 -11.88
N CYS A 174 14.48 27.04 -10.66
CA CYS A 174 13.47 27.18 -9.61
C CYS A 174 13.30 28.61 -9.06
N SER A 175 14.27 29.49 -9.31
CA SER A 175 14.24 30.88 -8.87
C SER A 175 15.15 31.75 -9.73
N GLU A 176 14.87 33.05 -9.73
CA GLU A 176 15.70 34.05 -10.42
C GLU A 176 17.14 34.05 -9.88
N ARG A 177 17.33 33.74 -8.59
CA ARG A 177 18.66 33.54 -8.00
C ARG A 177 19.41 32.38 -8.67
N CYS A 178 18.75 31.24 -8.88
CA CYS A 178 19.36 30.08 -9.53
C CYS A 178 19.66 30.36 -11.01
N ASN A 179 18.77 31.07 -11.70
CA ASN A 179 18.96 31.51 -13.08
C ASN A 179 20.22 32.39 -13.22
N ARG A 180 20.36 33.42 -12.36
CA ARG A 180 21.54 34.29 -12.36
C ARG A 180 22.83 33.56 -12.01
N GLN A 181 22.80 32.66 -11.03
CA GLN A 181 23.97 31.87 -10.64
C GLN A 181 24.46 30.95 -11.76
N ALA A 182 23.54 30.29 -12.46
CA ALA A 182 23.87 29.45 -13.60
C ALA A 182 24.45 30.26 -14.78
N ASN A 183 23.94 31.48 -15.00
CA ASN A 183 24.36 32.36 -16.08
C ASN A 183 25.53 33.30 -15.75
N LYS A 184 26.02 33.34 -14.49
CA LYS A 184 27.12 34.24 -14.06
C LYS A 184 28.42 34.03 -14.84
N LYS A 185 28.65 32.83 -15.41
CA LYS A 185 29.80 32.55 -16.29
C LYS A 185 29.76 33.29 -17.64
N ARG A 186 28.61 33.86 -18.04
CA ARG A 186 28.48 34.63 -19.30
C ARG A 186 28.78 36.12 -19.14
N PHE A 187 28.84 36.64 -17.91
CA PHE A 187 29.02 38.08 -17.63
C PHE A 187 30.46 38.47 -17.22
N MET A 188 31.42 37.54 -17.17
CA MET A 188 32.83 37.86 -16.89
C MET A 188 33.75 37.69 -18.10
N ASN A 189 33.19 37.58 -19.31
CA ASN A 189 33.92 37.54 -20.59
C ASN A 189 33.40 38.61 -21.57
N LEU A 190 33.03 39.80 -21.06
CA LEU A 190 32.93 41.02 -21.86
C LEU A 190 33.78 42.10 -21.18
#